data_AF-A0A497CBB1-F1
#
_entry.id   AF-A0A497CBB1-F1
#
_cell.length_a   1.000
_cell.length_b   1.000
_cell.length_c   1.000
_cell.angle_alpha   90.00
_cell.angle_beta   90.00
_cell.angle_gamma   90.00
#
_symmetry.space_group_name_H-M   'P 1'
#
loop_
_entity.id
_entity.type
_entity.pdbx_description
1 polymer ?
#
loop_
_entity_poly.entity_id
_entity_poly.type
_entity_poly.pdbx_seq_one_letter_code
_entity_poly.pdbx_strand_id
1 'polypeptide(L)'
;MSEETILTNINTADVSDLIKLPGIGRSMAKRILQNRPYATIEELCRVKGIGSQSLEKFKEQITVGEIVSKKTPDQATHVKNMPNDFLAEDEETPEAEKTLELVESKIEEEQTDQLISGQEPPISEEISIPHELTYSDLSETEEETEEEIEEEAKVPAVEHQNLVTRSQARWLAFSSALLALVLTLALTLGILTSINGGLRYAPQNQAVTMERQINKLNDQIDTLSLDIEGFRERIDNLENLSSQMTELEEQLIDTDKEVEELKGQLANNVAEIEALSLGLEELQSSSLRFQTFFEDLQQALNNFFQSEDANDAQ
;
A
#
# COMPACT_ATOMS: atom_id res chain seq x y z
N MET A 1 10.57 7.14 48.64
CA MET A 1 10.26 6.08 47.67
C MET A 1 11.30 6.19 46.57
N SER A 2 11.91 5.09 46.16
CA SER A 2 12.94 5.11 45.11
C SER A 2 12.23 4.98 43.77
N GLU A 3 12.17 6.06 42.99
CA GLU A 3 11.65 5.99 41.63
C GLU A 3 12.72 5.39 40.72
N GLU A 4 12.43 4.22 40.16
CA GLU A 4 13.31 3.53 39.23
C GLU A 4 13.20 4.22 37.86
N THR A 5 14.18 5.08 37.55
CA THR A 5 14.15 5.95 36.37
C THR A 5 14.36 5.15 35.09
N ILE A 6 13.27 4.71 34.46
CA ILE A 6 13.27 3.97 33.18
C ILE A 6 13.75 4.89 32.05
N LEU A 7 15.05 4.82 31.73
CA LEU A 7 15.69 5.61 30.70
C LEU A 7 15.21 5.17 29.30
N THR A 8 14.30 5.95 28.72
CA THR A 8 13.57 5.61 27.50
C THR A 8 14.29 6.12 26.25
N ASN A 9 14.71 5.23 25.35
CA ASN A 9 15.35 5.63 24.09
C ASN A 9 14.32 6.16 23.08
N ILE A 10 14.42 7.43 22.69
CA ILE A 10 13.43 8.10 21.82
C ILE A 10 13.45 7.59 20.37
N ASN A 11 14.55 7.00 19.92
CA ASN A 11 14.69 6.44 18.58
C ASN A 11 14.12 5.01 18.45
N THR A 12 14.10 4.22 19.53
CA THR A 12 13.63 2.82 19.50
C THR A 12 12.33 2.53 20.26
N ALA A 13 11.94 3.34 21.25
CA ALA A 13 10.75 3.11 22.09
C ALA A 13 9.42 2.97 21.31
N ASP A 14 8.46 2.21 21.84
CA ASP A 14 7.10 2.19 21.32
C ASP A 14 6.26 3.41 21.78
N VAL A 15 5.13 3.64 21.11
CA VAL A 15 4.02 4.49 21.57
C VAL A 15 3.74 4.29 23.06
N SER A 16 3.70 3.04 23.53
CA SER A 16 3.37 2.66 24.91
C SER A 16 4.40 3.12 25.94
N ASP A 17 5.68 3.22 25.56
CA ASP A 17 6.75 3.72 26.41
C ASP A 17 6.84 5.24 26.38
N LEU A 18 6.70 5.85 25.19
CA LEU A 18 6.67 7.30 25.02
C LEU A 18 5.53 7.95 25.83
N ILE A 19 4.42 7.25 26.05
CA ILE A 19 3.27 7.74 26.86
C ILE A 19 3.57 7.76 28.37
N LYS A 20 4.57 7.02 28.86
CA LYS A 20 4.95 7.02 30.28
C LYS A 20 5.64 8.34 30.69
N LEU A 21 6.17 9.09 29.72
CA LEU A 21 6.91 10.33 29.94
C LEU A 21 5.97 11.50 30.26
N PRO A 22 6.26 12.32 31.30
CA PRO A 22 5.34 13.33 31.80
C PRO A 22 5.03 14.42 30.76
N GLY A 23 3.79 14.46 30.31
CA GLY A 23 3.28 15.41 29.31
C GLY A 23 3.19 14.87 27.88
N ILE A 24 3.62 13.64 27.62
CA ILE A 24 3.57 13.03 26.28
C ILE A 24 2.30 12.16 26.16
N GLY A 25 1.22 12.75 25.64
CA GLY A 25 -0.01 11.98 25.32
C GLY A 25 0.11 11.17 24.01
N ARG A 26 -0.83 10.25 23.77
CA ARG A 26 -0.93 9.41 22.54
C ARG A 26 -0.69 10.18 21.23
N SER A 27 -1.23 11.39 21.10
CA SER A 27 -1.04 12.22 19.90
C SER A 27 0.39 12.76 19.77
N MET A 28 1.06 13.07 20.88
CA MET A 28 2.44 13.54 20.88
C MET A 28 3.41 12.39 20.59
N ALA A 29 3.21 11.22 21.22
CA ALA A 29 3.98 10.00 20.94
C ALA A 29 3.98 9.63 19.45
N LYS A 30 2.82 9.70 18.78
CA LYS A 30 2.74 9.50 17.32
C LYS A 30 3.54 10.53 16.51
N ARG A 31 3.56 11.81 16.91
CA ARG A 31 4.40 12.83 16.24
C ARG A 31 5.89 12.60 16.47
N ILE A 32 6.28 12.12 17.65
CA ILE A 32 7.67 11.79 17.97
C ILE A 32 8.15 10.66 17.04
N LEU A 33 7.35 9.60 16.87
CA LEU A 33 7.61 8.51 15.92
C LEU A 33 7.75 9.01 14.47
N GLN A 34 6.84 9.88 14.02
CA GLN A 34 6.84 10.45 12.67
C GLN A 34 8.03 11.38 12.35
N ASN A 35 8.80 11.81 13.35
CA ASN A 35 9.94 12.74 13.19
C ASN A 35 11.28 12.10 13.59
N ARG A 36 11.34 10.75 13.67
CA ARG A 36 12.60 10.01 13.81
C ARG A 36 13.46 10.10 12.53
N PRO A 37 14.80 9.94 12.62
CA PRO A 37 15.60 9.79 13.84
C PRO A 37 15.96 11.14 14.49
N TYR A 38 16.34 11.10 15.77
CA TYR A 38 16.89 12.23 16.53
C TYR A 38 18.36 11.95 16.86
N ALA A 39 19.26 12.86 16.49
CA ALA A 39 20.67 12.78 16.86
C ALA A 39 20.93 13.37 18.26
N THR A 40 20.10 14.33 18.71
CA THR A 40 20.19 14.92 20.06
C THR A 40 18.84 15.00 20.75
N ILE A 41 18.85 15.05 22.09
CA ILE A 41 17.65 15.24 22.91
C ILE A 41 16.96 16.59 22.61
N GLU A 42 17.70 17.60 22.15
CA GLU A 42 17.18 18.93 21.87
C GLU A 42 16.42 19.02 20.54
N GLU A 43 16.62 18.07 19.63
CA GLU A 43 15.83 17.99 18.38
C GLU A 43 14.38 17.59 18.60
N LEU A 44 14.00 17.06 19.78
CA LEU A 44 12.59 16.83 20.12
C LEU A 44 11.77 18.13 20.08
N CYS A 45 12.39 19.30 20.24
CA CYS A 45 11.75 20.61 20.07
C CYS A 45 11.27 20.89 18.62
N ARG A 46 11.68 20.08 17.62
CA ARG A 46 11.10 20.10 16.25
C ARG A 46 9.65 19.60 16.24
N VAL A 47 9.27 18.76 17.21
CA VAL A 47 7.92 18.16 17.29
C VAL A 47 6.90 19.20 17.76
N LYS A 48 5.95 19.56 16.89
CA LYS A 48 4.89 20.54 17.18
C LYS A 48 4.10 20.19 18.44
N GLY A 49 4.40 20.89 19.54
CA GLY A 49 3.81 20.69 20.87
C GLY A 49 4.82 20.35 21.97
N ILE A 50 6.08 20.05 21.63
CA ILE A 50 7.20 19.94 22.56
C ILE A 50 8.02 21.23 22.48
N GLY A 51 8.04 21.99 23.57
CA GLY A 51 8.96 23.12 23.76
C GLY A 51 9.94 22.83 24.90
N SER A 52 10.90 23.73 25.14
CA SER A 52 11.89 23.61 26.23
C SER A 52 11.26 23.27 27.59
N GLN A 53 10.24 24.02 27.99
CA GLN A 53 9.48 23.80 29.25
C GLN A 53 8.73 22.46 29.35
N SER A 54 8.56 21.74 28.22
CA SER A 54 8.08 20.36 28.22
C SER A 54 9.26 19.41 28.31
N LEU A 55 10.27 19.60 27.45
CA LEU A 55 11.48 18.78 27.37
C LEU A 55 12.22 18.71 28.72
N GLU A 56 12.38 19.83 29.42
CA GLU A 56 12.99 19.93 30.75
C GLU A 56 12.37 18.98 31.79
N LYS A 57 11.08 18.64 31.67
CA LYS A 57 10.36 17.78 32.62
C LYS A 57 10.63 16.29 32.44
N PHE A 58 11.20 15.89 31.30
CA PHE A 58 11.49 14.50 30.98
C PHE A 58 12.89 14.28 30.38
N LYS A 59 13.73 15.31 30.23
CA LYS A 59 15.11 15.24 29.70
C LYS A 59 15.97 14.22 30.44
N GLU A 60 15.74 14.02 31.74
CA GLU A 60 16.46 13.06 32.59
C GLU A 60 15.95 11.61 32.45
N GLN A 61 14.77 11.42 31.84
CA GLN A 61 14.14 10.10 31.63
C GLN A 61 14.33 9.57 30.20
N ILE A 62 15.05 10.29 29.33
CA ILE A 62 15.15 9.97 27.91
C ILE A 62 16.59 9.93 27.39
N THR A 63 16.83 9.11 26.38
CA THR A 63 18.12 9.00 25.67
C THR A 63 17.92 8.92 24.16
N VAL A 64 18.98 9.18 23.39
CA VAL A 64 19.02 9.04 21.93
C VAL A 64 20.07 8.03 21.44
N GLY A 65 20.97 7.59 22.33
CA GLY A 65 22.02 6.61 22.03
C GLY A 65 21.74 5.20 22.58
N GLU A 66 22.51 4.22 22.12
CA GLU A 66 22.46 2.84 22.65
C GLU A 66 22.76 2.79 24.14
N ILE A 67 21.89 2.10 24.87
CA ILE A 67 22.07 1.81 26.29
C ILE A 67 22.74 0.45 26.47
N VAL A 68 24.06 0.42 26.34
CA VAL A 68 24.88 -0.68 26.89
C VAL A 68 24.68 -0.70 28.40
N SER A 69 23.73 -1.53 28.86
CA SER A 69 23.25 -1.54 30.24
C SER A 69 24.32 -2.06 31.20
N LYS A 70 25.08 -1.13 31.79
CA LYS A 70 26.26 -1.44 32.60
C LYS A 70 25.90 -1.94 34.01
N LYS A 71 25.44 -3.19 34.10
CA LYS A 71 25.23 -3.89 35.37
C LYS A 71 26.50 -4.63 35.82
N THR A 72 27.38 -3.94 36.54
CA THR A 72 28.47 -4.55 37.34
C THR A 72 28.90 -3.52 38.39
N PRO A 73 29.15 -3.92 39.64
CA PRO A 73 30.36 -4.70 39.92
C PRO A 73 30.22 -5.83 40.96
N ASP A 74 30.96 -6.92 40.73
CA ASP A 74 31.87 -7.45 41.75
C ASP A 74 33.19 -7.90 41.06
N GLN A 75 34.21 -8.30 41.82
CA GLN A 75 35.62 -8.08 41.47
C GLN A 75 36.40 -9.35 41.11
N ALA A 76 37.13 -9.33 39.98
CA ALA A 76 38.36 -10.12 39.80
C ALA A 76 39.31 -9.53 38.72
N THR A 77 40.36 -8.86 39.20
CA THR A 77 41.71 -8.68 38.60
C THR A 77 42.01 -9.10 37.15
N HIS A 78 42.32 -8.09 36.32
CA HIS A 78 43.65 -7.90 35.68
C HIS A 78 44.37 -9.11 35.02
N VAL A 79 44.31 -9.17 33.68
CA VAL A 79 45.45 -9.55 32.81
C VAL A 79 45.54 -8.50 31.67
N LYS A 80 46.67 -8.47 30.95
CA LYS A 80 47.12 -7.39 30.06
C LYS A 80 47.54 -7.94 28.68
N ASN A 81 47.58 -7.04 27.68
CA ASN A 81 48.04 -7.17 26.28
C ASN A 81 46.95 -7.48 25.23
N MET A 82 47.37 -7.31 23.98
CA MET A 82 46.63 -7.15 22.72
C MET A 82 47.47 -7.87 21.63
N PRO A 83 46.94 -8.04 20.40
CA PRO A 83 45.80 -8.87 19.98
C PRO A 83 46.27 -10.22 19.39
N ASN A 84 45.36 -11.12 18.99
CA ASN A 84 45.56 -11.92 17.76
C ASN A 84 44.26 -12.61 17.27
N ASP A 85 44.33 -13.14 16.05
CA ASP A 85 43.34 -14.02 15.41
C ASP A 85 43.17 -15.38 16.12
N PHE A 86 42.05 -16.06 15.83
CA PHE A 86 41.99 -17.39 15.15
C PHE A 86 40.76 -18.23 15.58
N LEU A 87 39.85 -18.40 14.60
CA LEU A 87 38.91 -19.50 14.30
C LEU A 87 38.49 -20.58 15.34
N ALA A 88 37.19 -20.91 15.25
CA ALA A 88 36.56 -22.25 15.12
C ALA A 88 35.87 -22.95 16.32
N GLU A 89 34.97 -23.86 15.91
CA GLU A 89 34.36 -25.02 16.61
C GLU A 89 33.27 -24.78 17.68
N ASP A 90 32.02 -24.75 17.20
CA ASP A 90 30.92 -25.70 17.46
C ASP A 90 30.59 -26.21 18.88
N GLU A 91 29.32 -26.09 19.27
CA GLU A 91 28.47 -27.25 19.66
C GLU A 91 26.99 -26.97 19.33
N GLU A 92 26.21 -28.02 19.08
CA GLU A 92 24.81 -27.97 18.61
C GLU A 92 23.74 -28.19 19.73
N THR A 93 22.46 -28.11 19.30
CA THR A 93 21.25 -28.78 19.85
C THR A 93 20.38 -27.96 20.83
N PRO A 94 19.07 -28.30 21.04
CA PRO A 94 18.00 -27.71 20.23
C PRO A 94 16.75 -27.29 21.07
N GLU A 95 15.53 -27.57 20.58
CA GLU A 95 14.20 -27.40 21.22
C GLU A 95 13.55 -25.99 21.21
N ALA A 96 12.70 -25.73 20.19
CA ALA A 96 11.55 -24.81 20.32
C ALA A 96 10.38 -25.03 19.33
N GLU A 97 10.48 -25.92 18.32
CA GLU A 97 9.39 -26.18 17.37
C GLU A 97 8.24 -27.03 17.98
N LYS A 98 7.33 -26.44 18.78
CA LYS A 98 6.00 -27.03 19.01
C LYS A 98 4.87 -26.10 19.48
N THR A 99 4.58 -25.02 18.76
CA THR A 99 3.23 -24.38 18.81
C THR A 99 2.99 -23.51 17.59
N LEU A 100 2.06 -23.93 16.71
CA LEU A 100 1.04 -23.11 16.00
C LEU A 100 0.32 -23.86 14.84
N GLU A 101 0.64 -25.13 14.60
CA GLU A 101 -0.11 -26.07 13.75
C GLU A 101 -1.52 -26.39 14.30
N LEU A 102 -2.38 -25.39 14.54
CA LEU A 102 -3.79 -25.58 14.92
C LEU A 102 -4.73 -24.36 14.70
N VAL A 103 -4.60 -23.62 13.59
CA VAL A 103 -5.70 -22.72 13.13
C VAL A 103 -6.00 -22.87 11.63
N GLU A 104 -5.59 -23.97 11.01
CA GLU A 104 -5.87 -24.26 9.59
C GLU A 104 -7.04 -25.27 9.49
N SER A 105 -8.24 -24.82 9.88
CA SER A 105 -9.47 -25.63 9.79
C SER A 105 -10.78 -24.81 9.84
N LYS A 106 -10.79 -23.61 9.22
CA LYS A 106 -12.04 -22.91 8.92
C LYS A 106 -11.91 -22.04 7.67
N ILE A 107 -12.93 -22.12 6.80
CA ILE A 107 -13.03 -21.58 5.43
C ILE A 107 -12.50 -22.54 4.37
N GLU A 108 -13.31 -23.56 4.08
CA GLU A 108 -13.52 -24.07 2.72
C GLU A 108 -14.92 -24.70 2.64
N GLU A 109 -15.41 -24.97 1.43
CA GLU A 109 -16.74 -25.51 1.09
C GLU A 109 -17.97 -24.71 1.57
N GLU A 110 -18.35 -23.71 0.79
CA GLU A 110 -19.61 -23.84 0.04
C GLU A 110 -19.34 -23.44 -1.43
N GLN A 111 -19.46 -24.43 -2.34
CA GLN A 111 -19.28 -24.26 -3.80
C GLN A 111 -20.56 -23.62 -4.38
N THR A 112 -20.59 -22.97 -5.54
CA THR A 112 -20.09 -23.42 -6.86
C THR A 112 -19.88 -22.26 -7.85
N ASP A 113 -19.00 -22.49 -8.83
CA ASP A 113 -19.14 -22.22 -10.28
C ASP A 113 -20.40 -21.46 -10.76
N GLN A 114 -20.32 -20.57 -11.76
CA GLN A 114 -19.63 -20.82 -13.03
C GLN A 114 -19.34 -19.53 -13.83
N LEU A 115 -18.59 -19.65 -14.93
CA LEU A 115 -18.31 -18.57 -15.88
C LEU A 115 -19.59 -18.08 -16.58
N ILE A 116 -19.64 -16.80 -17.00
CA ILE A 116 -19.94 -16.40 -18.40
C ILE A 116 -19.67 -14.91 -18.65
N SER A 117 -19.52 -14.60 -19.94
CA SER A 117 -19.37 -13.27 -20.59
C SER A 117 -20.03 -12.07 -19.90
N GLY A 118 -19.41 -10.90 -20.05
CA GLY A 118 -20.14 -9.64 -19.96
C GLY A 118 -21.28 -9.60 -20.99
N GLN A 119 -22.46 -9.19 -20.52
CA GLN A 119 -23.67 -8.97 -21.31
C GLN A 119 -24.40 -7.79 -20.66
N GLU A 120 -24.95 -6.88 -21.46
CA GLU A 120 -25.69 -5.72 -20.94
C GLU A 120 -27.01 -6.15 -20.26
N PRO A 121 -27.50 -5.40 -19.25
CA PRO A 121 -28.87 -5.56 -18.79
C PRO A 121 -29.84 -5.18 -19.93
N PRO A 122 -30.82 -6.02 -20.27
CA PRO A 122 -31.58 -5.87 -21.49
C PRO A 122 -32.58 -4.71 -21.46
N ILE A 123 -32.83 -4.15 -22.64
CA ILE A 123 -33.98 -3.31 -22.93
C ILE A 123 -35.26 -4.12 -22.71
N SER A 124 -36.25 -3.56 -22.03
CA SER A 124 -37.61 -4.07 -22.10
C SER A 124 -38.23 -3.69 -23.45
N GLU A 125 -38.13 -4.62 -24.39
CA GLU A 125 -39.00 -4.81 -25.56
C GLU A 125 -40.49 -4.51 -25.25
N GLU A 126 -41.37 -4.14 -26.19
CA GLU A 126 -41.31 -3.71 -27.61
C GLU A 126 -42.75 -3.13 -27.85
N ILE A 127 -43.03 -2.20 -28.75
CA ILE A 127 -43.36 -2.43 -30.16
C ILE A 127 -43.58 -1.07 -30.82
N SER A 128 -42.82 -0.81 -31.87
CA SER A 128 -43.35 -0.13 -33.06
C SER A 128 -43.42 -1.16 -34.17
N ILE A 129 -44.54 -1.28 -34.88
CA ILE A 129 -44.60 -1.10 -36.35
C ILE A 129 -46.03 -0.55 -36.72
N PRO A 130 -46.47 -0.30 -37.98
CA PRO A 130 -46.93 1.05 -38.33
C PRO A 130 -48.39 1.07 -38.84
N HIS A 131 -48.66 1.90 -39.88
CA HIS A 131 -49.96 2.29 -40.49
C HIS A 131 -50.72 3.41 -39.73
N GLU A 132 -51.34 4.40 -40.39
CA GLU A 132 -51.41 4.69 -41.84
C GLU A 132 -51.50 6.21 -42.13
N LEU A 133 -50.95 6.65 -43.26
CA LEU A 133 -51.33 7.94 -43.88
C LEU A 133 -52.32 7.65 -45.02
N THR A 134 -53.62 7.86 -44.80
CA THR A 134 -54.61 8.02 -45.87
C THR A 134 -55.90 8.71 -45.39
N TYR A 135 -56.45 9.51 -46.31
CA TYR A 135 -57.73 10.24 -46.33
C TYR A 135 -58.93 9.36 -45.88
N SER A 136 -59.98 9.91 -45.26
CA SER A 136 -61.07 10.68 -45.88
C SER A 136 -61.83 11.50 -44.81
N ASP A 137 -62.41 12.68 -45.01
CA ASP A 137 -63.25 13.27 -46.09
C ASP A 137 -64.77 13.06 -45.88
N LEU A 138 -65.51 14.19 -45.91
CA LEU A 138 -66.98 14.41 -45.98
C LEU A 138 -67.99 13.63 -45.09
N SER A 139 -68.67 14.36 -44.18
CA SER A 139 -70.15 14.44 -44.02
C SER A 139 -70.49 15.53 -42.97
N GLU A 140 -71.24 16.60 -43.29
CA GLU A 140 -72.73 16.75 -43.34
C GLU A 140 -73.40 17.06 -41.98
N THR A 141 -73.72 18.35 -41.79
CA THR A 141 -75.09 18.90 -41.92
C THR A 141 -76.27 18.16 -41.24
N GLU A 142 -77.00 18.90 -40.39
CA GLU A 142 -78.39 18.66 -39.95
C GLU A 142 -78.63 17.34 -39.13
N GLU A 143 -79.72 17.14 -38.39
CA GLU A 143 -80.98 17.91 -38.24
C GLU A 143 -81.53 17.87 -36.78
N GLU A 144 -82.83 18.12 -36.63
CA GLU A 144 -83.65 18.21 -35.42
C GLU A 144 -83.88 16.80 -34.77
N THR A 145 -84.72 16.54 -33.74
CA THR A 145 -86.03 17.09 -33.36
C THR A 145 -86.39 16.79 -31.88
N GLU A 146 -87.27 17.60 -31.29
CA GLU A 146 -88.02 17.30 -30.06
C GLU A 146 -89.51 17.05 -30.40
N GLU A 147 -90.12 15.97 -29.90
CA GLU A 147 -91.58 15.80 -29.81
C GLU A 147 -92.01 16.20 -28.39
N GLU A 148 -92.93 17.14 -28.10
CA GLU A 148 -94.26 17.51 -28.64
C GLU A 148 -95.46 16.78 -27.97
N ILE A 149 -96.46 17.61 -27.61
CA ILE A 149 -97.92 17.42 -27.40
C ILE A 149 -98.38 18.61 -26.51
N GLU A 150 -98.87 19.74 -27.06
CA GLU A 150 -100.24 20.05 -27.58
C GLU A 150 -101.27 20.41 -26.45
N GLU A 151 -102.35 21.20 -26.62
CA GLU A 151 -103.12 21.85 -27.73
C GLU A 151 -103.81 23.14 -27.16
N GLU A 152 -104.21 24.26 -27.81
CA GLU A 152 -104.04 24.94 -29.12
C GLU A 152 -103.81 26.46 -28.76
N ALA A 153 -104.29 27.35 -29.63
CA ALA A 153 -105.01 28.59 -29.34
C ALA A 153 -104.25 29.90 -29.55
N LYS A 154 -103.64 30.02 -30.74
CA LYS A 154 -103.65 31.22 -31.63
C LYS A 154 -103.29 32.59 -31.00
N VAL A 155 -102.25 33.33 -31.43
CA VAL A 155 -101.31 33.26 -32.59
C VAL A 155 -99.96 33.83 -32.09
N PRO A 156 -98.78 33.33 -32.50
CA PRO A 156 -97.58 33.38 -31.66
C PRO A 156 -96.85 34.73 -31.58
N ALA A 157 -96.02 34.83 -30.53
CA ALA A 157 -95.11 35.95 -30.27
C ALA A 157 -93.77 35.81 -31.02
N VAL A 158 -93.05 36.92 -31.20
CA VAL A 158 -91.62 36.92 -31.52
C VAL A 158 -90.84 37.51 -30.35
N GLU A 159 -90.23 36.58 -29.61
CA GLU A 159 -88.99 36.71 -28.84
C GLU A 159 -88.21 38.02 -29.03
N HIS A 160 -87.91 38.73 -27.93
CA HIS A 160 -86.95 39.83 -27.93
C HIS A 160 -85.51 39.29 -28.00
N GLN A 161 -85.13 38.79 -29.18
CA GLN A 161 -83.73 38.55 -29.54
C GLN A 161 -82.96 39.86 -29.33
N ASN A 162 -82.08 39.88 -28.34
CA ASN A 162 -81.20 41.02 -28.11
C ASN A 162 -80.14 41.02 -29.22
N LEU A 163 -80.45 41.74 -30.31
CA LEU A 163 -79.60 41.88 -31.48
C LEU A 163 -78.31 42.62 -31.13
N VAL A 164 -77.35 41.88 -30.59
CA VAL A 164 -76.03 42.36 -30.16
C VAL A 164 -75.39 43.09 -31.35
N THR A 165 -75.23 44.40 -31.21
CA THR A 165 -74.71 45.24 -32.30
C THR A 165 -73.31 44.77 -32.67
N ARG A 166 -72.94 44.81 -33.95
CA ARG A 166 -71.61 44.37 -34.43
C ARG A 166 -70.42 45.06 -33.72
N SER A 167 -70.63 46.20 -33.08
CA SER A 167 -69.68 46.85 -32.17
C SER A 167 -69.65 46.22 -30.76
N GLN A 168 -70.81 45.94 -30.15
CA GLN A 168 -70.93 45.23 -28.87
C GLN A 168 -70.32 43.82 -28.94
N ALA A 169 -70.57 43.07 -30.02
CA ALA A 169 -70.00 41.73 -30.20
C ALA A 169 -68.46 41.76 -30.21
N ARG A 170 -67.86 42.75 -30.88
CA ARG A 170 -66.40 42.97 -30.87
C ARG A 170 -65.88 43.41 -29.50
N TRP A 171 -66.62 44.26 -28.79
CA TRP A 171 -66.26 44.68 -27.43
C TRP A 171 -66.30 43.52 -26.44
N LEU A 172 -67.33 42.66 -26.52
CA LEU A 172 -67.45 41.45 -25.72
C LEU A 172 -66.28 40.50 -26.00
N ALA A 173 -66.01 40.21 -27.29
CA ALA A 173 -64.90 39.35 -27.71
C ALA A 173 -63.51 39.91 -27.32
N PHE A 174 -63.33 41.23 -27.37
CA PHE A 174 -62.10 41.87 -26.87
C PHE A 174 -61.96 41.73 -25.35
N SER A 175 -63.06 41.90 -24.60
CA SER A 175 -63.06 41.74 -23.14
C SER A 175 -62.80 40.30 -22.69
N SER A 176 -63.34 39.30 -23.40
CA SER A 176 -63.08 37.89 -23.10
C SER A 176 -61.68 37.46 -23.50
N ALA A 177 -61.14 37.96 -24.62
CA ALA A 177 -59.75 37.73 -25.02
C ALA A 177 -58.76 38.36 -24.01
N LEU A 178 -59.03 39.58 -23.53
CA LEU A 178 -58.25 40.23 -22.49
C LEU A 178 -58.29 39.44 -21.18
N LEU A 179 -59.47 38.99 -20.75
CA LEU A 179 -59.65 38.19 -19.54
C LEU A 179 -58.92 36.84 -19.67
N ALA A 180 -59.05 36.15 -20.81
CA ALA A 180 -58.35 34.89 -21.08
C ALA A 180 -56.83 35.07 -21.05
N LEU A 181 -56.29 36.16 -21.62
CA LEU A 181 -54.86 36.48 -21.56
C LEU A 181 -54.40 36.70 -20.11
N VAL A 182 -55.13 37.52 -19.34
CA VAL A 182 -54.82 37.78 -17.92
C VAL A 182 -54.89 36.50 -17.07
N LEU A 183 -55.91 35.67 -17.28
CA LEU A 183 -56.09 34.41 -16.57
C LEU A 183 -55.00 33.39 -16.95
N THR A 184 -54.62 33.32 -18.23
CA THR A 184 -53.48 32.49 -18.69
C THR A 184 -52.16 32.95 -18.08
N LEU A 185 -51.92 34.27 -18.01
CA LEU A 185 -50.71 34.84 -17.43
C LEU A 185 -50.66 34.66 -15.89
N ALA A 186 -51.80 34.76 -15.22
CA ALA A 186 -51.93 34.41 -13.81
C ALA A 186 -51.72 32.91 -13.55
N LEU A 187 -52.23 32.04 -14.44
CA LEU A 187 -52.05 30.59 -14.36
C LEU A 187 -50.57 30.20 -14.56
N THR A 188 -49.88 30.77 -15.55
CA THR A 188 -48.46 30.48 -15.78
C THR A 188 -47.58 30.98 -14.64
N LEU A 189 -47.85 32.16 -14.07
CA LEU A 189 -47.20 32.62 -12.84
C LEU A 189 -47.53 31.72 -11.63
N GLY A 190 -48.76 31.23 -11.51
CA GLY A 190 -49.18 30.28 -10.48
C GLY A 190 -48.46 28.94 -10.58
N ILE A 191 -48.33 28.39 -11.79
CA ILE A 191 -47.57 27.16 -12.07
C ILE A 191 -46.07 27.39 -11.79
N LEU A 192 -45.50 28.50 -12.28
CA LEU A 192 -44.08 28.82 -12.10
C LEU A 192 -43.70 29.06 -10.63
N THR A 193 -44.61 29.65 -9.84
CA THR A 193 -44.40 29.82 -8.38
C THR A 193 -44.66 28.54 -7.60
N SER A 194 -45.62 27.71 -8.02
CA SER A 194 -45.86 26.38 -7.42
C SER A 194 -44.66 25.44 -7.61
N ILE A 195 -44.15 25.33 -8.84
CA ILE A 195 -43.02 24.43 -9.17
C ILE A 195 -41.72 24.88 -8.50
N ASN A 196 -41.41 26.19 -8.47
CA ASN A 196 -40.15 26.69 -7.91
C ASN A 196 -40.20 27.03 -6.41
N GLY A 197 -41.34 26.82 -5.72
CA GLY A 197 -41.51 27.20 -4.31
C GLY A 197 -41.53 28.73 -4.06
N GLY A 198 -41.93 29.49 -5.09
CA GLY A 198 -41.77 30.95 -5.20
C GLY A 198 -40.36 31.36 -5.66
N LEU A 199 -40.20 32.62 -6.08
CA LEU A 199 -38.89 33.19 -6.41
C LEU A 199 -38.07 33.45 -5.14
N ARG A 200 -37.62 32.38 -4.48
CA ARG A 200 -36.74 32.43 -3.30
C ARG A 200 -35.31 32.67 -3.74
N TYR A 201 -35.02 33.93 -4.05
CA TYR A 201 -33.64 34.44 -4.12
C TYR A 201 -32.90 34.00 -2.85
N ALA A 202 -31.82 33.24 -3.00
CA ALA A 202 -30.97 32.88 -1.88
C ALA A 202 -30.43 34.17 -1.24
N PRO A 203 -30.73 34.46 0.05
CA PRO A 203 -30.22 35.66 0.70
C PRO A 203 -28.68 35.64 0.69
N GLN A 204 -28.05 36.80 0.54
CA GLN A 204 -26.62 36.93 0.25
C GLN A 204 -25.70 36.21 1.26
N ASN A 205 -26.16 36.02 2.50
CA ASN A 205 -25.45 35.26 3.54
C ASN A 205 -25.33 33.75 3.25
N GLN A 206 -26.21 33.17 2.42
CA GLN A 206 -26.10 31.78 1.95
C GLN A 206 -25.00 31.65 0.89
N ALA A 207 -24.92 32.59 -0.06
CA ALA A 207 -23.85 32.62 -1.06
C ALA A 207 -22.45 32.69 -0.40
N VAL A 208 -22.26 33.60 0.57
CA VAL A 208 -21.03 33.72 1.39
C VAL A 208 -20.75 32.47 2.25
N THR A 209 -21.73 31.58 2.42
CA THR A 209 -21.54 30.30 3.13
C THR A 209 -21.16 29.19 2.16
N MET A 210 -21.76 29.12 0.98
CA MET A 210 -21.36 28.22 -0.10
C MET A 210 -19.95 28.54 -0.61
N GLU A 211 -19.60 29.81 -0.77
CA GLU A 211 -18.25 30.28 -1.14
C GLU A 211 -17.19 29.72 -0.17
N ARG A 212 -17.43 29.81 1.14
CA ARG A 212 -16.53 29.24 2.17
C ARG A 212 -16.49 27.71 2.16
N GLN A 213 -17.57 27.03 1.74
CA GLN A 213 -17.57 25.58 1.56
C GLN A 213 -16.78 25.17 0.30
N ILE A 214 -16.91 25.91 -0.80
CA ILE A 214 -16.16 25.71 -2.04
C ILE A 214 -14.67 25.95 -1.80
N ASN A 215 -14.29 27.05 -1.14
CA ASN A 215 -12.89 27.32 -0.81
C ASN A 215 -12.30 26.22 0.08
N LYS A 216 -13.03 25.76 1.10
CA LYS A 216 -12.59 24.60 1.91
C LYS A 216 -12.45 23.32 1.08
N LEU A 217 -13.33 23.06 0.13
CA LEU A 217 -13.22 21.90 -0.75
C LEU A 217 -11.99 22.00 -1.66
N ASN A 218 -11.65 23.21 -2.14
CA ASN A 218 -10.40 23.45 -2.88
C ASN A 218 -9.18 23.23 -1.97
N ASP A 219 -9.15 23.77 -0.75
CA ASP A 219 -8.08 23.52 0.24
C ASP A 219 -7.87 22.00 0.47
N GLN A 220 -8.96 21.22 0.49
CA GLN A 220 -8.92 19.77 0.63
C GLN A 220 -8.44 19.06 -0.65
N ILE A 221 -8.77 19.57 -1.84
CA ILE A 221 -8.25 19.05 -3.12
C ILE A 221 -6.75 19.31 -3.23
N ASP A 222 -6.29 20.52 -2.94
CA ASP A 222 -4.86 20.89 -2.94
C ASP A 222 -4.06 20.02 -1.96
N THR A 223 -4.63 19.76 -0.77
CA THR A 223 -4.04 18.82 0.21
C THR A 223 -3.95 17.40 -0.35
N LEU A 224 -5.00 16.90 -1.00
CA LEU A 224 -5.00 15.56 -1.60
C LEU A 224 -4.03 15.44 -2.78
N SER A 225 -3.85 16.49 -3.58
CA SER A 225 -2.83 16.52 -4.64
C SER A 225 -1.40 16.48 -4.07
N LEU A 226 -1.15 17.18 -2.96
CA LEU A 226 0.14 17.10 -2.26
C LEU A 226 0.36 15.71 -1.63
N ASP A 227 -0.67 15.11 -1.03
CA ASP A 227 -0.59 13.73 -0.52
C ASP A 227 -0.33 12.72 -1.65
N ILE A 228 -0.93 12.89 -2.83
CA ILE A 228 -0.70 12.02 -4.01
C ILE A 228 0.75 12.11 -4.50
N GLU A 229 1.33 13.31 -4.65
CA GLU A 229 2.75 13.42 -5.05
C GLU A 229 3.67 12.84 -3.95
N GLY A 230 3.34 13.04 -2.67
CA GLY A 230 4.05 12.44 -1.55
C GLY A 230 3.88 10.91 -1.43
N PHE A 231 2.84 10.31 -2.02
CA PHE A 231 2.72 8.87 -2.18
C PHE A 231 3.52 8.38 -3.39
N ARG A 232 3.56 9.14 -4.49
CA ARG A 232 4.37 8.85 -5.66
C ARG A 232 5.86 8.82 -5.33
N GLU A 233 6.39 9.85 -4.67
CA GLU A 233 7.77 9.86 -4.18
C GLU A 233 8.10 8.61 -3.35
N ARG A 234 7.15 8.11 -2.54
CA ARG A 234 7.35 6.88 -1.75
C ARG A 234 7.33 5.61 -2.61
N ILE A 235 6.52 5.56 -3.66
CA ILE A 235 6.50 4.44 -4.61
C ILE A 235 7.83 4.42 -5.38
N ASP A 236 8.29 5.56 -5.89
CA ASP A 236 9.58 5.69 -6.60
C ASP A 236 10.75 5.24 -5.70
N ASN A 237 10.72 5.57 -4.40
CA ASN A 237 11.71 5.10 -3.41
C ASN A 237 11.60 3.59 -3.13
N LEU A 238 10.40 2.99 -3.16
CA LEU A 238 10.21 1.55 -3.00
C LEU A 238 10.62 0.75 -4.24
N GLU A 239 10.41 1.28 -5.44
CA GLU A 239 10.88 0.69 -6.71
C GLU A 239 12.42 0.67 -6.79
N ASN A 240 13.06 1.76 -6.35
CA ASN A 240 14.51 1.83 -6.17
C ASN A 240 15.01 0.81 -5.13
N LEU A 241 14.34 0.67 -3.98
CA LEU A 241 14.70 -0.32 -2.97
C LEU A 241 14.49 -1.76 -3.46
N SER A 242 13.46 -2.03 -4.27
CA SER A 242 13.26 -3.34 -4.91
C SER A 242 14.36 -3.65 -5.91
N SER A 243 14.83 -2.64 -6.67
CA SER A 243 15.94 -2.80 -7.61
C SER A 243 17.26 -3.10 -6.89
N GLN A 244 17.50 -2.44 -5.75
CA GLN A 244 18.64 -2.73 -4.85
C GLN A 244 18.54 -4.12 -4.22
N MET A 245 17.33 -4.62 -3.92
CA MET A 245 17.14 -5.99 -3.43
C MET A 245 17.51 -7.02 -4.52
N THR A 246 17.06 -6.84 -5.76
CA THR A 246 17.39 -7.75 -6.87
C THR A 246 18.90 -7.75 -7.18
N GLU A 247 19.56 -6.59 -7.15
CA GLU A 247 21.02 -6.47 -7.24
C GLU A 247 21.73 -7.24 -6.11
N LEU A 248 21.23 -7.13 -4.87
CA LEU A 248 21.78 -7.85 -3.72
C LEU A 248 21.54 -9.36 -3.80
N GLU A 249 20.40 -9.81 -4.32
CA GLU A 249 20.11 -11.21 -4.62
C GLU A 249 21.05 -11.77 -5.71
N GLU A 250 21.32 -11.01 -6.78
CA GLU A 250 22.29 -11.39 -7.81
C GLU A 250 23.71 -11.48 -7.26
N GLN A 251 24.14 -10.50 -6.45
CA GLN A 251 25.45 -10.53 -5.77
C GLN A 251 25.59 -11.70 -4.78
N LEU A 252 24.51 -12.09 -4.08
CA LEU A 252 24.51 -13.25 -3.19
C LEU A 252 24.64 -14.55 -4.00
N ILE A 253 23.92 -14.67 -5.12
CA ILE A 253 24.03 -15.79 -6.05
C ILE A 253 25.41 -15.85 -6.71
N ASP A 254 26.11 -14.74 -6.95
CA ASP A 254 27.49 -14.74 -7.46
C ASP A 254 28.51 -15.10 -6.38
N THR A 255 28.34 -14.60 -5.16
CA THR A 255 29.17 -14.97 -4.00
C THR A 255 29.13 -16.48 -3.72
N ASP A 256 27.96 -17.12 -3.86
CA ASP A 256 27.83 -18.57 -3.69
C ASP A 256 28.61 -19.36 -4.77
N LYS A 257 28.61 -18.87 -6.03
CA LYS A 257 29.44 -19.45 -7.11
C LYS A 257 30.93 -19.28 -6.83
N GLU A 258 31.38 -18.09 -6.40
CA GLU A 258 32.79 -17.86 -6.03
C GLU A 258 33.22 -18.80 -4.90
N VAL A 259 32.37 -18.98 -3.88
CA VAL A 259 32.61 -19.90 -2.76
C VAL A 259 32.71 -21.36 -3.24
N GLU A 260 31.85 -21.80 -4.16
CA GLU A 260 31.91 -23.17 -4.70
C GLU A 260 33.14 -23.38 -5.62
N GLU A 261 33.53 -22.38 -6.42
CA GLU A 261 34.77 -22.46 -7.20
C GLU A 261 36.00 -22.51 -6.27
N LEU A 262 36.04 -21.70 -5.21
CA LEU A 262 37.12 -21.71 -4.21
C LEU A 262 37.21 -23.05 -3.47
N LYS A 263 36.09 -23.71 -3.15
CA LYS A 263 36.09 -25.10 -2.64
C LYS A 263 36.70 -26.07 -3.65
N GLY A 264 36.35 -25.94 -4.94
CA GLY A 264 36.93 -26.75 -6.02
C GLY A 264 38.44 -26.55 -6.16
N GLN A 265 38.91 -25.31 -6.13
CA GLN A 265 40.33 -24.97 -6.14
C GLN A 265 41.05 -25.53 -4.89
N LEU A 266 40.46 -25.44 -3.70
CA LEU A 266 41.01 -26.01 -2.47
C LEU A 266 41.13 -27.54 -2.55
N ALA A 267 40.09 -28.23 -3.06
CA ALA A 267 40.12 -29.69 -3.25
C ALA A 267 41.23 -30.12 -4.23
N ASN A 268 41.43 -29.39 -5.33
CA ASN A 268 42.52 -29.64 -6.27
C ASN A 268 43.89 -29.44 -5.61
N ASN A 269 44.08 -28.36 -4.84
CA ASN A 269 45.32 -28.08 -4.13
C ASN A 269 45.64 -29.15 -3.07
N VAL A 270 44.63 -29.67 -2.36
CA VAL A 270 44.80 -30.78 -1.41
C VAL A 270 45.26 -32.06 -2.13
N ALA A 271 44.66 -32.39 -3.28
CA ALA A 271 45.05 -33.54 -4.09
C ALA A 271 46.47 -33.40 -4.67
N GLU A 272 46.89 -32.19 -5.05
CA GLU A 272 48.28 -31.93 -5.49
C GLU A 272 49.28 -32.09 -4.33
N ILE A 273 48.95 -31.62 -3.12
CA ILE A 273 49.78 -31.81 -1.91
C ILE A 273 49.90 -33.30 -1.56
N GLU A 274 48.82 -34.08 -1.65
CA GLU A 274 48.85 -35.53 -1.42
C GLU A 274 49.74 -36.24 -2.45
N ALA A 275 49.60 -35.90 -3.74
CA ALA A 275 50.45 -36.44 -4.81
C ALA A 275 51.93 -36.08 -4.63
N LEU A 276 52.25 -34.86 -4.19
CA LEU A 276 53.61 -34.44 -3.86
C LEU A 276 54.17 -35.20 -2.65
N SER A 277 53.35 -35.47 -1.63
CA SER A 277 53.75 -36.27 -0.46
C SER A 277 54.10 -37.71 -0.84
N LEU A 278 53.26 -38.36 -1.67
CA LEU A 278 53.54 -39.70 -2.19
C LEU A 278 54.80 -39.73 -3.07
N GLY A 279 55.02 -38.68 -3.87
CA GLY A 279 56.24 -38.51 -4.67
C GLY A 279 57.51 -38.38 -3.82
N LEU A 280 57.44 -37.68 -2.68
CA LEU A 280 58.55 -37.59 -1.71
C LEU A 280 58.83 -38.94 -1.03
N GLU A 281 57.80 -39.71 -0.67
CA GLU A 281 57.97 -41.02 -0.01
C GLU A 281 58.59 -42.07 -0.94
N GLU A 282 58.21 -42.10 -2.22
CA GLU A 282 58.88 -42.97 -3.21
C GLU A 282 60.32 -42.50 -3.52
N LEU A 283 60.58 -41.19 -3.53
CA LEU A 283 61.94 -40.66 -3.70
C LEU A 283 62.84 -40.99 -2.50
N GLN A 284 62.33 -40.88 -1.28
CA GLN A 284 63.02 -41.32 -0.05
C GLN A 284 63.26 -42.85 -0.09
N SER A 285 62.26 -43.63 -0.49
CA SER A 285 62.38 -45.09 -0.66
C SER A 285 63.40 -45.45 -1.73
N SER A 286 63.49 -44.69 -2.81
CA SER A 286 64.52 -44.83 -3.86
C SER A 286 65.92 -44.53 -3.32
N SER A 287 66.08 -43.43 -2.57
CA SER A 287 67.34 -43.07 -1.92
C SER A 287 67.81 -44.13 -0.91
N LEU A 288 66.90 -44.72 -0.13
CA LEU A 288 67.24 -45.79 0.83
C LEU A 288 67.69 -47.06 0.11
N ARG A 289 66.94 -47.51 -0.91
CA ARG A 289 67.32 -48.66 -1.76
C ARG A 289 68.69 -48.44 -2.43
N PHE A 290 68.99 -47.22 -2.85
CA PHE A 290 70.29 -46.84 -3.43
C PHE A 290 71.42 -46.86 -2.40
N GLN A 291 71.18 -46.41 -1.16
CA GLN A 291 72.16 -46.52 -0.08
C GLN A 291 72.49 -47.97 0.26
N THR A 292 71.48 -48.83 0.44
CA THR A 292 71.69 -50.27 0.69
C THR A 292 72.48 -50.93 -0.45
N PHE A 293 72.15 -50.63 -1.71
CA PHE A 293 72.90 -51.14 -2.87
C PHE A 293 74.38 -50.71 -2.85
N PHE A 294 74.70 -49.49 -2.43
CA PHE A 294 76.09 -49.04 -2.29
C PHE A 294 76.82 -49.72 -1.13
N GLU A 295 76.13 -49.99 -0.02
CA GLU A 295 76.68 -50.70 1.13
C GLU A 295 76.94 -52.19 0.82
N ASP A 296 76.00 -52.87 0.16
CA ASP A 296 76.15 -54.23 -0.38
C ASP A 296 77.33 -54.32 -1.37
N LEU A 297 77.44 -53.35 -2.29
CA LEU A 297 78.52 -53.29 -3.28
C LEU A 297 79.89 -53.03 -2.63
N GLN A 298 79.95 -52.17 -1.61
CA GLN A 298 81.16 -51.95 -0.82
C GLN A 298 81.55 -53.23 -0.06
N GLN A 299 80.60 -53.95 0.54
CA GLN A 299 80.85 -55.20 1.24
C GLN A 299 81.34 -56.29 0.28
N ALA A 300 80.72 -56.42 -0.90
CA ALA A 300 81.12 -57.39 -1.92
C ALA A 300 82.56 -57.15 -2.43
N LEU A 301 82.92 -55.89 -2.71
CA LEU A 301 84.29 -55.54 -3.10
C LEU A 301 85.31 -55.82 -1.97
N ASN A 302 84.97 -55.44 -0.73
CA ASN A 302 85.85 -55.67 0.43
C ASN A 302 86.09 -57.17 0.68
N ASN A 303 85.04 -57.98 0.58
CA ASN A 303 85.13 -59.44 0.69
C ASN A 303 85.97 -60.06 -0.44
N PHE A 304 85.86 -59.54 -1.67
CA PHE A 304 86.65 -60.01 -2.81
C PHE A 304 88.16 -59.82 -2.55
N PHE A 305 88.59 -58.60 -2.23
CA PHE A 305 90.01 -58.32 -1.97
C PHE A 305 90.55 -59.11 -0.75
N GLN A 306 89.80 -59.19 0.34
CA GLN A 306 90.20 -60.01 1.51
C GLN A 306 90.31 -61.51 1.19
N SER A 307 89.55 -62.02 0.22
CA SER A 307 89.64 -63.42 -0.21
C SER A 307 90.88 -63.72 -1.07
N GLU A 308 91.44 -62.71 -1.73
CA GLU A 308 92.65 -62.84 -2.56
C GLU A 308 93.91 -62.78 -1.68
N ASP A 309 93.99 -61.81 -0.76
CA ASP A 309 95.05 -61.72 0.27
C ASP A 309 95.15 -63.00 1.14
N ALA A 310 94.02 -63.67 1.39
CA ALA A 310 93.98 -64.91 2.17
C ALA A 310 94.46 -66.15 1.40
N ASN A 311 94.54 -66.09 0.08
CA ASN A 311 94.88 -67.22 -0.79
C ASN A 311 96.38 -67.27 -1.16
N ASP A 312 97.05 -66.11 -1.19
CA ASP A 312 98.52 -65.99 -1.35
C ASP A 312 99.31 -66.29 -0.05
N ALA A 313 98.62 -66.71 1.02
CA ALA A 313 99.18 -66.94 2.36
C ALA A 313 99.29 -68.44 2.77
N GLN A 314 99.18 -69.38 1.82
CA GLN A 314 99.31 -70.84 2.04
C GLN A 314 100.43 -71.49 1.22
#